data_AF-A0A4P6BKS8-F1
#
_entry.id   AF-A0A4P6BKS8-F1
#
_cell.length_a   1.000
_cell.length_b   1.000
_cell.length_c   1.000
_cell.angle_alpha   90.00
_cell.angle_beta   90.00
_cell.angle_gamma   90.00
#
_symmetry.space_group_name_H-M   'P 1'
#
loop_
_entity.id
_entity.type
_entity.pdbx_description
1 polymer ?
#
loop_
_entity_poly.entity_id
_entity_poly.type
_entity_poly.pdbx_seq_one_letter_code
_entity_poly.pdbx_strand_id
1 'polypeptide(L)'
;MPSSYKDRFPNIDRRTVEATRRLIAARPWRGNPGRGGRAEFEAAYRACRAWLEEASAVYGLRVPALKMGTLLAARSGFGCYVPDDNAIHLPKFSVTTLAHEFRHAWQTQKRRHQGSEEDARGWSVSLIYLADPAFYRRAAERGLLFYW
;
A
#
# COMPACT_ATOMS: atom_id res chain seq x y z
N MET A 1 -21.87 17.19 0.21
CA MET A 1 -21.64 15.81 0.69
C MET A 1 -20.15 15.65 0.94
N PRO A 2 -19.71 15.06 2.06
CA PRO A 2 -18.28 14.80 2.23
C PRO A 2 -17.84 13.85 1.12
N SER A 3 -16.81 14.23 0.35
CA SER A 3 -16.21 13.36 -0.66
C SER A 3 -15.72 12.10 0.03
N SER A 4 -16.27 10.93 -0.30
CA SER A 4 -15.71 9.66 0.20
C SER A 4 -14.26 9.52 -0.29
N TYR A 5 -13.34 9.03 0.55
CA TYR A 5 -11.90 9.01 0.21
C TYR A 5 -11.61 8.36 -1.15
N LYS A 6 -12.41 7.38 -1.58
CA LYS A 6 -12.28 6.71 -2.88
C LYS A 6 -12.40 7.66 -4.09
N ASP A 7 -13.07 8.79 -3.95
CA ASP A 7 -13.30 9.73 -5.06
C ASP A 7 -12.27 10.88 -5.10
N ARG A 8 -11.33 10.94 -4.14
CA ARG A 8 -10.37 12.06 -4.01
C ARG A 8 -9.32 12.08 -5.11
N PHE A 9 -8.94 10.92 -5.65
CA PHE A 9 -7.99 10.78 -6.76
C PHE A 9 -8.63 9.98 -7.90
N PRO A 10 -9.49 10.59 -8.71
CA PRO A 10 -10.19 9.88 -9.79
C PRO A 10 -9.25 9.47 -10.94
N ASN A 11 -8.10 10.15 -11.06
CA ASN A 11 -7.18 10.02 -12.19
C ASN A 11 -5.81 9.53 -11.73
N ILE A 12 -5.75 8.33 -11.15
CA ILE A 12 -4.48 7.66 -10.87
C ILE A 12 -3.96 6.99 -12.15
N ASP A 13 -2.65 7.09 -12.38
CA ASP A 13 -1.99 6.49 -13.54
C ASP A 13 -2.41 5.03 -13.76
N ARG A 14 -2.82 4.72 -14.99
CA ARG A 14 -3.37 3.42 -15.38
C ARG A 14 -2.43 2.26 -15.05
N ARG A 15 -1.11 2.45 -15.19
CA ARG A 15 -0.12 1.41 -14.90
C ARG A 15 -0.10 1.07 -13.41
N THR A 16 -0.18 2.07 -12.54
CA THR A 16 -0.29 1.86 -11.09
C THR A 16 -1.59 1.13 -10.72
N VAL A 17 -2.70 1.47 -11.38
CA VAL A 17 -4.00 0.79 -11.19
C VAL A 17 -3.91 -0.69 -11.61
N GLU A 18 -3.32 -0.97 -12.77
CA GLU A 18 -3.12 -2.35 -13.27
C GLU A 18 -2.14 -3.16 -12.41
N ALA A 19 -1.05 -2.56 -11.95
CA ALA A 19 -0.14 -3.17 -10.98
C ALA A 19 -0.87 -3.54 -9.69
N THR A 20 -1.73 -2.66 -9.21
CA THR A 20 -2.54 -2.90 -8.00
C THR A 20 -3.54 -4.03 -8.21
N ARG A 21 -4.17 -4.14 -9.39
CA ARG A 21 -5.03 -5.29 -9.74
C ARG A 21 -4.25 -6.60 -9.66
N ARG A 22 -3.04 -6.65 -10.23
CA ARG A 22 -2.17 -7.83 -10.17
C ARG A 22 -1.78 -8.17 -8.73
N LEU A 23 -1.46 -7.17 -7.91
CA LEU A 23 -1.14 -7.36 -6.50
C LEU A 23 -2.34 -7.92 -5.71
N ILE A 24 -3.55 -7.40 -5.92
CA ILE A 24 -4.78 -7.92 -5.28
C ILE A 24 -5.02 -9.37 -5.71
N ALA A 25 -4.88 -9.66 -7.02
CA ALA A 25 -5.05 -11.01 -7.57
C ALA A 25 -4.03 -12.02 -7.01
N ALA A 26 -2.81 -11.58 -6.69
CA ALA A 26 -1.78 -12.40 -6.06
C ALA A 26 -2.09 -12.76 -4.59
N ARG A 27 -3.09 -12.12 -3.96
CA ARG A 27 -3.56 -12.40 -2.60
C ARG A 27 -2.42 -12.42 -1.56
N PRO A 28 -1.60 -11.35 -1.45
CA PRO A 28 -0.38 -11.34 -0.64
C PRO A 28 -0.65 -11.62 0.85
N TRP A 29 -1.88 -11.37 1.34
CA TRP A 29 -2.28 -11.73 2.70
C TRP A 29 -2.22 -13.23 3.01
N ARG A 30 -2.10 -14.12 2.01
CA ARG A 30 -1.85 -15.56 2.22
C ARG A 30 -0.46 -15.83 2.79
N GLY A 31 0.51 -14.94 2.55
CA GLY A 31 1.85 -15.03 3.12
C GLY A 31 1.95 -14.54 4.57
N ASN A 32 0.84 -14.13 5.20
CA ASN A 32 0.84 -13.69 6.59
C ASN A 32 1.01 -14.88 7.56
N PRO A 33 1.60 -14.65 8.76
CA PRO A 33 1.70 -15.66 9.80
C PRO A 33 0.33 -16.31 10.09
N GLY A 34 0.32 -17.64 10.22
CA GLY A 34 -0.89 -18.42 10.49
C GLY A 34 -1.85 -18.59 9.31
N ARG A 35 -1.47 -18.18 8.09
CA ARG A 35 -2.31 -18.38 6.88
C ARG A 35 -1.67 -19.25 5.80
N GLY A 36 -0.36 -19.15 5.63
CA GLY A 36 0.41 -19.90 4.64
C GLY A 36 1.78 -20.28 5.17
N GLY A 37 2.49 -21.11 4.42
CA GLY A 37 3.86 -21.50 4.70
C GLY A 37 4.87 -20.55 4.04
N ARG A 38 6.12 -21.02 3.97
CA ARG A 38 7.24 -20.27 3.38
C ARG A 38 6.99 -19.88 1.92
N ALA A 39 6.38 -20.77 1.14
CA ALA A 39 6.11 -20.52 -0.27
C ALA A 39 5.14 -19.34 -0.47
N GLU A 40 4.07 -19.27 0.32
CA GLU A 40 3.12 -18.15 0.27
C GLU A 40 3.75 -16.84 0.75
N PHE A 41 4.62 -16.90 1.77
CA PHE A 41 5.37 -15.72 2.22
C PHE A 41 6.26 -15.17 1.10
N GLU A 42 7.06 -16.02 0.47
CA GLU A 42 7.97 -15.62 -0.60
C GLU A 42 7.20 -15.10 -1.84
N ALA A 43 6.07 -15.72 -2.19
CA ALA A 43 5.20 -15.26 -3.26
C ALA A 43 4.59 -13.88 -2.95
N ALA A 44 4.12 -13.67 -1.72
CA ALA A 44 3.59 -12.39 -1.27
C ALA A 44 4.67 -11.30 -1.29
N TYR A 45 5.88 -11.60 -0.81
CA TYR A 45 7.00 -10.67 -0.84
C TYR A 45 7.34 -10.26 -2.27
N ARG A 46 7.47 -11.23 -3.19
CA ARG A 46 7.72 -10.95 -4.62
C ARG A 46 6.63 -10.10 -5.25
N ALA A 47 5.35 -10.37 -4.96
CA ALA A 47 4.24 -9.59 -5.48
C ALA A 47 4.26 -8.14 -4.99
N CYS A 48 4.47 -7.90 -3.69
CA CYS A 48 4.60 -6.57 -3.13
C CYS A 48 5.83 -5.83 -3.68
N ARG A 49 6.95 -6.55 -3.87
CA ARG A 49 8.18 -5.97 -4.42
C ARG A 49 8.01 -5.54 -5.88
N ALA A 50 7.43 -6.40 -6.72
CA ALA A 50 7.14 -6.07 -8.12
C ALA A 50 6.21 -4.86 -8.25
N TRP A 51 5.19 -4.77 -7.37
CA TRP A 51 4.31 -3.60 -7.31
C TRP A 51 5.08 -2.31 -6.97
N LEU A 52 5.99 -2.36 -5.99
CA LEU A 52 6.82 -1.20 -5.61
C LEU A 52 7.69 -0.74 -6.78
N GLU A 53 8.32 -1.67 -7.50
CA GLU A 53 9.17 -1.35 -8.64
C GLU A 53 8.39 -0.66 -9.75
N GLU A 54 7.22 -1.17 -10.10
CA GLU A 54 6.39 -0.59 -11.15
C GLU A 54 5.82 0.77 -10.75
N ALA A 55 5.26 0.89 -9.54
CA ALA A 55 4.72 2.17 -9.05
C ALA A 55 5.83 3.22 -8.92
N SER A 56 7.01 2.85 -8.43
CA SER A 56 8.17 3.74 -8.37
C SER A 56 8.62 4.20 -9.76
N ALA A 57 8.62 3.32 -10.76
CA ALA A 57 8.95 3.69 -12.13
C ALA A 57 7.95 4.70 -12.70
N VAL A 58 6.64 4.51 -12.46
CA VAL A 58 5.59 5.43 -12.92
C VAL A 58 5.77 6.84 -12.34
N TYR A 59 6.10 6.95 -11.05
CA TYR A 59 6.22 8.24 -10.37
C TYR A 59 7.65 8.80 -10.30
N GLY A 60 8.61 8.13 -10.95
CA GLY A 60 10.02 8.49 -10.95
C GLY A 60 10.60 8.57 -9.53
N LEU A 61 10.44 7.50 -8.76
CA LEU A 61 10.91 7.36 -7.39
C LEU A 61 12.05 6.35 -7.31
N ARG A 62 12.97 6.55 -6.37
CA ARG A 62 13.85 5.47 -5.92
C ARG A 62 13.00 4.43 -5.21
N VAL A 63 13.10 3.18 -5.63
CA VAL A 63 12.21 2.13 -5.11
C VAL A 63 12.45 1.92 -3.60
N PRO A 64 11.41 2.10 -2.75
CA PRO A 64 11.55 1.84 -1.32
C PRO A 64 11.89 0.39 -1.04
N ALA A 65 12.76 0.11 -0.07
CA ALA A 65 12.98 -1.24 0.42
C ALA A 65 11.71 -1.79 1.09
N LEU A 66 11.42 -3.07 0.93
CA LEU A 66 10.31 -3.72 1.63
C LEU A 66 10.84 -4.54 2.80
N LYS A 67 10.43 -4.20 4.02
CA LYS A 67 10.81 -4.89 5.25
C LYS A 67 9.58 -5.52 5.89
N MET A 68 9.62 -6.83 6.07
CA MET A 68 8.57 -7.60 6.72
C MET A 68 9.01 -7.98 8.13
N GLY A 69 8.11 -7.81 9.11
CA GLY A 69 8.31 -8.38 10.44
C GLY A 69 9.00 -7.49 11.48
N THR A 70 8.76 -7.93 12.73
CA THR A 70 9.03 -7.41 14.09
C THR A 70 8.69 -5.95 14.41
N LEU A 71 7.64 -5.84 15.23
CA LEU A 71 7.13 -4.70 16.02
C LEU A 71 8.16 -3.83 16.76
N LEU A 72 9.44 -4.22 16.79
CA LEU A 72 10.49 -3.45 17.47
C LEU A 72 10.85 -2.15 16.72
N ALA A 73 10.69 -2.12 15.39
CA ALA A 73 10.86 -0.90 14.59
C ALA A 73 9.54 -0.14 14.38
N ALA A 74 8.43 -0.86 14.28
CA ALA A 74 7.09 -0.27 14.17
C ALA A 74 6.54 0.00 15.58
N ARG A 75 6.92 1.14 16.18
CA ARG A 75 6.42 1.64 17.49
C ARG A 75 4.90 1.64 17.66
N SER A 76 4.12 1.38 16.59
CA SER A 76 2.67 1.48 16.56
C SER A 76 1.94 0.21 16.13
N GLY A 77 2.60 -0.88 15.74
CA GLY A 77 1.92 -2.07 15.19
C GLY A 77 1.19 -1.84 13.85
N PHE A 78 1.29 -0.63 13.29
CA PHE A 78 0.86 -0.26 11.96
C PHE A 78 2.08 -0.25 11.01
N GLY A 79 1.84 -0.26 9.70
CA GLY A 79 2.93 -0.06 8.74
C GLY A 79 3.51 1.35 8.88
N CYS A 80 4.73 1.54 8.41
CA CYS A 80 5.33 2.87 8.32
C CYS A 80 6.35 2.94 7.17
N TYR A 81 6.47 4.14 6.58
CA TYR A 81 7.61 4.53 5.76
C TYR A 81 8.67 5.25 6.61
N VAL A 82 9.93 4.84 6.47
CA VAL A 82 11.10 5.45 7.13
C VAL A 82 11.91 6.22 6.08
N PRO A 83 11.97 7.56 6.17
CA PRO A 83 12.68 8.39 5.19
C PRO A 83 14.19 8.13 5.10
N ASP A 84 14.83 7.89 6.24
CA ASP A 84 16.30 7.84 6.35
C ASP A 84 16.92 6.72 5.52
N ASP A 85 16.27 5.55 5.45
CA ASP A 85 16.70 4.41 4.64
C ASP A 85 15.83 4.18 3.39
N ASN A 86 14.74 4.95 3.24
CA ASN A 86 13.70 4.75 2.23
C ASN A 86 13.16 3.31 2.27
N ALA A 87 12.71 2.89 3.45
CA ALA A 87 12.10 1.58 3.66
C ALA A 87 10.62 1.70 4.04
N ILE A 88 9.83 0.76 3.55
CA ILE A 88 8.46 0.51 3.98
C ILE A 88 8.48 -0.73 4.88
N HIS A 89 8.09 -0.54 6.13
CA HIS A 89 7.94 -1.59 7.12
C HIS A 89 6.47 -2.01 7.17
N LEU A 90 6.22 -3.30 6.95
CA LEU A 90 4.88 -3.87 7.08
C LEU A 90 4.86 -4.93 8.20
N PRO A 91 3.97 -4.80 9.20
CA PRO A 91 3.79 -5.83 10.23
C PRO A 91 3.14 -7.10 9.65
N LYS A 92 2.39 -6.94 8.55
CA LYS A 92 1.76 -8.01 7.77
C LYS A 92 1.56 -7.53 6.33
N PHE A 93 1.50 -8.46 5.39
CA PHE A 93 1.13 -8.15 4.01
C PHE A 93 -0.30 -7.58 3.96
N SER A 94 -0.38 -6.35 3.48
CA SER A 94 -1.59 -5.55 3.34
C SER A 94 -1.45 -4.66 2.13
N VAL A 95 -2.33 -4.83 1.14
CA VAL A 95 -2.32 -4.00 -0.09
C VAL A 95 -2.57 -2.54 0.26
N THR A 96 -3.52 -2.28 1.16
CA THR A 96 -3.87 -0.93 1.61
C THR A 96 -2.70 -0.26 2.30
N THR A 97 -2.09 -0.93 3.27
CA THR A 97 -0.98 -0.36 4.05
C THR A 97 0.23 -0.13 3.15
N LEU A 98 0.55 -1.06 2.25
CA LEU A 98 1.63 -0.86 1.28
C LEU A 98 1.40 0.38 0.41
N ALA A 99 0.18 0.57 -0.11
CA ALA A 99 -0.15 1.73 -0.92
C ALA A 99 -0.11 3.04 -0.12
N HIS A 100 -0.56 3.03 1.13
CA HIS A 100 -0.48 4.18 2.05
C HIS A 100 0.96 4.60 2.30
N GLU A 101 1.82 3.66 2.72
CA GLU A 101 3.23 3.96 3.00
C GLU A 101 4.01 4.33 1.73
N PHE A 102 3.66 3.75 0.59
CA PHE A 102 4.23 4.16 -0.69
C PHE A 102 3.92 5.63 -1.02
N ARG A 103 2.71 6.11 -0.68
CA ARG A 103 2.37 7.51 -0.89
C ARG A 103 3.19 8.43 0.02
N HIS A 104 3.50 8.02 1.24
CA HIS A 104 4.47 8.74 2.07
C HIS A 104 5.86 8.77 1.43
N ALA A 105 6.36 7.64 0.91
CA ALA A 105 7.63 7.61 0.19
C ALA A 105 7.65 8.59 -0.99
N TRP A 106 6.55 8.66 -1.76
CA TRP A 106 6.40 9.61 -2.84
C TRP A 106 6.42 11.06 -2.35
N GLN A 107 5.62 11.41 -1.34
CA GLN A 107 5.56 12.75 -0.76
C GLN A 107 6.95 13.21 -0.28
N THR A 108 7.67 12.36 0.45
CA THR A 108 9.02 12.62 0.95
C THR A 108 10.01 12.85 -0.19
N GLN A 109 10.09 11.92 -1.16
CA GLN A 109 11.07 12.02 -2.24
C GLN A 109 10.81 13.20 -3.20
N LYS A 110 9.57 13.67 -3.31
CA LYS A 110 9.20 14.83 -4.14
C LYS A 110 9.06 16.14 -3.34
N ARG A 111 9.38 16.14 -2.04
CA ARG A 111 9.25 17.30 -1.14
C ARG A 111 7.84 17.93 -1.18
N ARG A 112 6.80 17.10 -1.28
CA ARG A 112 5.40 17.52 -1.27
C ARG A 112 4.87 17.44 0.16
N HIS A 113 4.51 18.58 0.76
CA HIS A 113 4.30 18.71 2.21
C HIS A 113 2.85 18.99 2.69
N GLN A 114 1.78 18.83 1.91
CA GLN A 114 0.44 19.15 2.45
C GLN A 114 -0.46 17.94 2.66
N GLY A 115 -0.84 17.73 3.94
CA GLY A 115 -1.83 16.76 4.40
C GLY A 115 -1.36 15.31 4.44
N SER A 116 -0.09 15.04 4.80
CA SER A 116 0.63 13.77 4.56
C SER A 116 -0.21 12.51 4.74
N GLU A 117 -0.88 12.36 5.89
CA GLU A 117 -1.72 11.20 6.22
C GLU A 117 -3.04 11.18 5.44
N GLU A 118 -3.72 12.32 5.36
CA GLU A 118 -5.00 12.45 4.65
C GLU A 118 -4.85 12.25 3.14
N ASP A 119 -3.76 12.74 2.57
CA ASP A 119 -3.38 12.55 1.18
C ASP A 119 -2.95 11.11 0.91
N ALA A 120 -2.15 10.50 1.80
CA ALA A 120 -1.79 9.07 1.72
C ALA A 120 -3.01 8.17 1.78
N ARG A 121 -3.93 8.46 2.69
CA ARG A 121 -5.21 7.78 2.83
C ARG A 121 -6.09 7.95 1.60
N GLY A 122 -6.31 9.18 1.15
CA GLY A 122 -7.13 9.43 -0.03
C GLY A 122 -6.58 8.75 -1.28
N TRP A 123 -5.27 8.84 -1.49
CA TRP A 123 -4.63 8.26 -2.67
C TRP A 123 -4.70 6.72 -2.66
N SER A 124 -4.35 6.10 -1.53
CA SER A 124 -4.38 4.63 -1.40
C SER A 124 -5.80 4.07 -1.50
N VAL A 125 -6.79 4.73 -0.89
CA VAL A 125 -8.19 4.31 -0.97
C VAL A 125 -8.74 4.46 -2.40
N SER A 126 -8.50 5.59 -3.06
CA SER A 126 -8.85 5.77 -4.48
C SER A 126 -8.20 4.72 -5.36
N LEU A 127 -6.92 4.42 -5.15
CA LEU A 127 -6.20 3.41 -5.93
C LEU A 127 -6.83 2.02 -5.80
N ILE A 128 -7.15 1.60 -4.58
CA ILE A 128 -7.77 0.29 -4.33
C ILE A 128 -9.15 0.21 -4.96
N TYR A 129 -9.96 1.28 -4.84
CA TYR A 129 -11.27 1.35 -5.48
C TYR A 129 -11.17 1.27 -7.01
N LEU A 130 -10.26 2.03 -7.63
CA LEU A 130 -10.04 1.99 -9.08
C LEU A 130 -9.50 0.64 -9.57
N ALA A 131 -8.70 -0.04 -8.74
CA ALA A 131 -8.16 -1.36 -9.05
C ALA A 131 -9.25 -2.43 -8.98
N ASP A 132 -9.94 -2.56 -7.85
CA ASP A 132 -11.00 -3.56 -7.64
C ASP A 132 -12.06 -3.03 -6.65
N PRO A 133 -13.19 -2.48 -7.17
CA PRO A 133 -14.28 -1.96 -6.34
C PRO A 133 -14.89 -3.01 -5.40
N ALA A 134 -14.89 -4.29 -5.79
CA ALA A 134 -15.46 -5.35 -4.97
C ALA A 134 -14.52 -5.72 -3.81
N PHE A 135 -13.21 -5.75 -4.05
CA PHE A 135 -12.22 -5.88 -2.98
C PHE A 135 -12.30 -4.70 -2.01
N TYR A 136 -12.42 -3.47 -2.51
CA TYR A 136 -12.62 -2.28 -1.69
C TYR A 136 -13.84 -2.43 -0.76
N ARG A 137 -15.02 -2.76 -1.31
CA ARG A 137 -16.25 -2.94 -0.50
C ARG A 137 -16.09 -4.01 0.58
N ARG A 138 -15.48 -5.16 0.26
CA ARG A 138 -15.23 -6.21 1.26
C ARG A 138 -14.25 -5.76 2.34
N ALA A 139 -13.23 -4.99 1.98
CA ALA A 139 -12.30 -4.44 2.95
C ALA A 139 -12.98 -3.41 3.87
N ALA A 140 -13.95 -2.66 3.33
CA ALA A 140 -14.80 -1.73 4.05
C ALA A 140 -15.66 -2.38 5.12
N GLU A 141 -16.49 -3.32 4.68
CA GLU A 141 -17.46 -4.02 5.52
C GLU A 141 -16.77 -4.77 6.66
N ARG A 142 -15.51 -5.16 6.46
CA ARG A 142 -14.69 -5.87 7.45
C ARG A 142 -13.87 -4.94 8.36
N GLY A 143 -14.00 -3.62 8.23
CA GLY A 143 -13.23 -2.64 9.00
C GLY A 143 -11.71 -2.73 8.76
N LEU A 144 -11.29 -3.27 7.60
CA LEU A 144 -9.86 -3.44 7.26
C LEU A 144 -9.26 -2.17 6.65
N LEU A 145 -10.12 -1.28 6.17
CA LEU A 145 -9.75 0.10 5.87
C LEU A 145 -10.06 0.89 7.14
N PHE A 146 -9.02 1.27 7.87
CA PHE A 146 -9.13 1.92 9.18
C PHE A 146 -9.70 3.35 9.12
N TYR A 147 -10.05 3.85 7.93
CA TYR A 147 -10.33 5.25 7.72
C TYR A 147 -11.41 5.44 6.65
N TRP A 148 -12.64 5.66 7.12
CA TRP A 148 -13.86 5.94 6.34
C TRP A 148 -14.17 7.43 6.37
#